data_AF-X1DXE7-F1
#
_entry.id   AF-X1DXE7-F1
#
_cell.length_a   1.000
_cell.length_b   1.000
_cell.length_c   1.000
_cell.angle_alpha   90.00
_cell.angle_beta   90.00
_cell.angle_gamma   90.00
#
_symmetry.space_group_name_H-M   'P 1'
#
loop_
_entity.id
_entity.type
_entity.pdbx_description
1 polymer ?
#
loop_
_entity_poly.entity_id
_entity_poly.type
_entity_poly.pdbx_seq_one_letter_code
_entity_poly.pdbx_strand_id
1 'polypeptide(L)'
;WDSKSGKIWRIYLKHYWDLIKPSNFALAEEIEQLKLSTIKELNSKEWYAFLLDKYFVWKFTAAHRYASTTKHLRKYEIENKLDELLLLRDEILGLKDEAIEKALEKAKEIKGLGIAGASGLLSILFPSKYGTV
;
A
#
# COMPACT_ATOMS: atom_id res chain seq x y z
N TRP A 1 -9.71 6.53 22.23
CA TRP A 1 -8.23 6.59 22.21
C TRP A 1 -7.82 7.85 22.97
N ASP A 2 -7.68 7.73 24.28
CA ASP A 2 -7.53 8.85 25.24
C ASP A 2 -6.41 8.59 26.28
N SER A 3 -5.75 7.43 26.22
CA SER A 3 -4.64 7.10 27.10
C SER A 3 -3.34 7.81 26.68
N LYS A 4 -2.79 8.63 27.59
CA LYS A 4 -1.46 9.25 27.45
C LYS A 4 -0.30 8.32 27.81
N SER A 5 -0.58 7.06 28.17
CA SER A 5 0.42 6.12 28.66
C SER A 5 1.09 5.36 27.51
N GLY A 6 2.34 5.69 27.21
CA GLY A 6 3.16 4.94 26.23
C GLY A 6 3.34 3.46 26.58
N LYS A 7 3.20 3.06 27.85
CA LYS A 7 3.22 1.65 28.26
C LYS A 7 1.98 0.90 27.78
N ILE A 8 0.81 1.53 27.88
CA ILE A 8 -0.45 0.96 27.38
C ILE A 8 -0.40 0.83 25.85
N TRP A 9 0.12 1.85 25.16
CA TRP A 9 0.33 1.79 23.71
C TRP A 9 1.19 0.61 23.28
N ARG A 10 2.32 0.36 23.97
CA ARG A 10 3.19 -0.78 23.67
C ARG A 10 2.53 -2.14 23.92
N ILE A 11 1.62 -2.24 24.89
CA ILE A 11 0.88 -3.48 25.14
C ILE A 11 -0.09 -3.74 23.98
N TYR A 12 -0.90 -2.76 23.60
CA TYR A 12 -1.84 -2.92 22.49
C TYR A 12 -1.15 -3.10 21.15
N LEU A 13 -0.01 -2.45 20.92
CA LEU A 13 0.78 -2.65 19.72
C LEU A 13 1.29 -4.10 19.61
N LYS A 14 1.64 -4.76 20.73
CA LYS A 14 1.99 -6.18 20.71
C LYS A 14 0.81 -7.07 20.33
N HIS A 15 -0.41 -6.70 20.73
CA HIS A 15 -1.63 -7.43 20.38
C HIS A 15 -2.12 -7.19 18.96
N TYR A 16 -1.56 -6.24 18.21
CA TYR A 16 -1.93 -6.01 16.81
C TYR A 16 -1.81 -7.29 15.97
N TRP A 17 -0.72 -8.03 16.14
CA TRP A 17 -0.45 -9.27 15.41
C TRP A 17 -1.47 -10.37 15.74
N ASP A 18 -2.04 -10.37 16.95
CA ASP A 18 -3.09 -11.30 17.36
C ASP A 18 -4.41 -11.05 16.61
N LEU A 19 -4.61 -9.85 16.04
CA LEU A 19 -5.81 -9.49 15.28
C LEU A 19 -5.72 -9.91 13.80
N ILE A 20 -4.54 -10.29 13.33
CA ILE A 20 -4.34 -10.72 11.95
C ILE A 20 -4.69 -12.20 11.83
N LYS A 21 -5.53 -12.54 10.85
CA LYS A 21 -5.84 -13.94 10.55
C LYS A 21 -4.54 -14.71 10.25
N PRO A 22 -4.36 -15.95 10.74
CA PRO A 22 -3.15 -16.73 10.45
C PRO A 22 -2.82 -16.83 8.96
N SER A 23 -3.84 -16.92 8.10
CA SER A 23 -3.68 -16.95 6.64
C SER A 23 -3.06 -15.69 6.03
N ASN A 24 -3.11 -14.56 6.74
CA ASN A 24 -2.64 -13.26 6.27
C ASN A 24 -1.36 -12.81 6.99
N PHE A 25 -0.88 -13.58 7.97
CA PHE A 25 0.25 -13.19 8.81
C PHE A 25 1.53 -13.00 7.99
N ALA A 26 1.87 -13.98 7.14
CA ALA A 26 3.05 -13.92 6.29
C ALA A 26 3.05 -12.69 5.36
N LEU A 27 1.89 -12.38 4.76
CA LEU A 27 1.75 -11.20 3.91
C LEU A 27 1.86 -9.89 4.72
N ALA A 28 1.28 -9.84 5.92
CA ALA A 28 1.38 -8.67 6.77
C ALA A 28 2.83 -8.41 7.22
N GLU A 29 3.57 -9.46 7.58
CA GLU A 29 5.00 -9.38 7.91
C GLU A 29 5.83 -8.92 6.70
N GLU A 30 5.54 -9.44 5.51
CA GLU A 30 6.21 -9.02 4.28
C GLU A 30 6.00 -7.53 3.99
N ILE A 31 4.77 -7.03 4.16
CA ILE A 31 4.45 -5.61 3.95
C ILE A 31 5.11 -4.72 5.02
N GLU A 32 5.15 -5.16 6.28
CA GLU A 32 5.82 -4.43 7.37
C GLU A 32 7.32 -4.28 7.14
N GLN A 33 7.96 -5.30 6.56
CA GLN A 33 9.40 -5.33 6.27
C GLN A 33 9.75 -4.77 4.89
N LEU A 34 8.78 -4.22 4.16
CA LEU A 34 8.97 -3.73 2.80
C LEU A 34 10.03 -2.63 2.75
N LYS A 35 11.06 -2.83 1.92
CA LYS A 35 12.10 -1.83 1.67
C LYS A 35 11.77 -1.05 0.41
N LEU A 36 11.87 0.28 0.50
CA LEU A 36 11.64 1.16 -0.64
C LEU A 36 12.59 0.88 -1.82
N SER A 37 13.81 0.41 -1.55
CA SER A 37 14.76 -0.01 -2.59
C SER A 37 14.21 -1.14 -3.45
N THR A 38 13.54 -2.13 -2.84
CA THR A 38 12.92 -3.24 -3.55
C THR A 38 11.85 -2.75 -4.52
N ILE A 39 11.04 -1.76 -4.13
CA ILE A 39 10.01 -1.19 -5.01
C ILE A 39 10.59 -0.42 -6.20
N LYS A 40 11.71 0.29 -5.98
CA LYS A 40 12.42 1.04 -7.03
C LYS A 40 12.98 0.13 -8.13
N GLU A 41 13.38 -1.09 -7.78
CA GLU A 41 14.03 -2.03 -8.69
C GLU A 41 13.04 -2.83 -9.55
N LEU A 42 11.74 -2.81 -9.21
CA LEU A 42 10.73 -3.57 -9.95
C LEU A 42 10.62 -3.08 -11.41
N ASN A 43 10.42 -3.99 -12.35
CA ASN A 43 9.96 -3.62 -13.69
C ASN A 43 8.42 -3.46 -13.73
N SER A 44 7.86 -3.12 -14.91
CA SER A 44 6.42 -2.88 -15.07
C SER A 44 5.53 -4.08 -14.71
N LYS A 45 5.98 -5.30 -15.00
CA LYS A 45 5.26 -6.53 -14.62
C LYS A 45 5.34 -6.81 -13.13
N GLU A 46 6.52 -6.66 -12.55
CA GLU A 46 6.76 -6.90 -11.13
C GLU A 46 6.04 -5.88 -10.25
N TRP A 47 5.98 -4.61 -10.69
CA TRP A 47 5.21 -3.57 -10.00
C TRP A 47 3.71 -3.86 -10.03
N TYR A 48 3.19 -4.27 -11.19
CA TYR A 48 1.80 -4.70 -11.31
C TYR A 48 1.48 -5.91 -10.42
N ALA A 49 2.34 -6.93 -10.42
CA ALA A 49 2.20 -8.11 -9.57
C ALA A 49 2.27 -7.75 -8.08
N PHE A 50 3.18 -6.85 -7.68
CA PHE A 50 3.23 -6.34 -6.31
C PHE A 50 1.90 -5.69 -5.91
N LEU A 51 1.34 -4.83 -6.77
CA LEU A 51 0.07 -4.18 -6.49
C LEU A 51 -1.06 -5.20 -6.37
N LEU A 52 -1.20 -6.10 -7.35
CA LEU A 52 -2.30 -7.05 -7.43
C LEU A 52 -2.23 -8.10 -6.31
N ASP A 53 -1.09 -8.77 -6.18
CA ASP A 53 -0.96 -10.01 -5.41
C ASP A 53 -0.54 -9.77 -3.96
N LYS A 54 0.04 -8.59 -3.66
CA LYS A 54 0.49 -8.26 -2.31
C LYS A 54 -0.30 -7.09 -1.72
N TYR A 55 -0.18 -5.93 -2.34
CA TYR A 55 -0.72 -4.71 -1.75
C TYR A 55 -2.25 -4.69 -1.69
N PHE A 56 -2.96 -5.03 -2.77
CA PHE A 56 -4.43 -5.06 -2.77
C PHE A 56 -4.97 -6.19 -1.89
N VAL A 57 -4.29 -7.34 -1.81
CA VAL A 57 -4.65 -8.45 -0.92
C VAL A 57 -4.51 -8.02 0.55
N TRP A 58 -3.41 -7.36 0.89
CA TRP A 58 -3.18 -6.82 2.23
C TRP A 58 -4.20 -5.73 2.59
N LYS A 59 -4.49 -4.83 1.66
CA LYS A 59 -5.34 -3.66 1.91
C LYS A 59 -6.84 -3.98 1.91
N PHE A 60 -7.30 -4.86 1.02
CA PHE A 60 -8.71 -5.13 0.78
C PHE A 60 -9.09 -6.56 1.20
N THR A 61 -9.09 -6.80 2.51
CA THR A 61 -9.43 -8.11 3.08
C THR A 61 -10.86 -8.58 2.80
N ALA A 62 -11.77 -7.67 2.45
CA ALA A 62 -13.13 -8.01 2.02
C ALA A 62 -13.17 -8.37 0.52
N ALA A 63 -13.58 -9.59 0.20
CA ALA A 63 -13.55 -10.14 -1.16
C ALA A 63 -14.24 -9.24 -2.22
N HIS A 64 -15.38 -8.63 -1.89
CA HIS A 64 -16.09 -7.73 -2.81
C HIS A 64 -15.29 -6.44 -3.10
N ARG A 65 -14.54 -5.91 -2.13
CA ARG A 65 -13.67 -4.74 -2.32
C ARG A 65 -12.45 -5.11 -3.15
N TYR A 66 -11.84 -6.26 -2.87
CA TYR A 66 -10.73 -6.76 -3.68
C TYR A 66 -11.16 -6.95 -5.14
N ALA A 67 -12.28 -7.63 -5.37
CA ALA A 67 -12.78 -7.89 -6.72
C ALA A 67 -13.07 -6.60 -7.50
N SER A 68 -13.76 -5.63 -6.89
CA SER A 68 -14.11 -4.38 -7.58
C SER A 68 -12.89 -3.50 -7.85
N THR A 69 -11.98 -3.36 -6.88
CA THR A 69 -10.77 -2.52 -7.02
C THR A 69 -9.78 -3.13 -8.02
N THR A 70 -9.52 -4.44 -7.96
CA THR A 70 -8.62 -5.13 -8.89
C THR A 70 -9.17 -5.19 -10.31
N LYS A 71 -10.50 -5.17 -10.51
CA LYS A 71 -11.10 -5.03 -11.86
C LYS A 71 -10.61 -3.76 -12.56
N HIS A 72 -10.42 -2.67 -11.83
CA HIS A 72 -9.87 -1.43 -12.38
C HIS A 72 -8.37 -1.52 -12.62
N LEU A 73 -7.61 -2.13 -11.70
CA LEU A 73 -6.16 -2.33 -11.84
C LEU A 73 -5.83 -3.20 -13.08
N ARG A 74 -6.57 -4.28 -13.30
CA ARG A 74 -6.42 -5.19 -14.45
C ARG A 74 -6.56 -4.50 -15.81
N LYS A 75 -7.16 -3.31 -15.87
CA LYS A 75 -7.19 -2.52 -17.11
C LYS A 75 -5.80 -2.17 -17.62
N TYR A 76 -4.80 -2.01 -16.75
CA TYR A 76 -3.43 -1.75 -17.21
C TYR A 76 -2.85 -2.94 -17.98
N GLU A 77 -3.14 -4.17 -17.57
CA GLU A 77 -2.71 -5.37 -18.29
C GLU A 77 -3.52 -5.55 -19.59
N ILE A 78 -4.85 -5.45 -19.52
CA ILE A 78 -5.75 -5.63 -20.67
C ILE A 78 -5.49 -4.58 -21.77
N GLU A 79 -5.21 -3.32 -21.38
CA GLU A 79 -4.95 -2.22 -22.31
C GLU A 79 -3.46 -2.09 -22.69
N ASN A 80 -2.59 -3.01 -22.23
CA ASN A 80 -1.14 -2.97 -22.43
C ASN A 80 -0.48 -1.64 -21.99
N LYS A 81 -0.85 -1.18 -20.79
CA LYS A 81 -0.42 0.08 -20.15
C LYS A 81 0.37 -0.15 -18.86
N LEU A 82 1.07 -1.27 -18.74
CA LEU A 82 1.91 -1.52 -17.56
C LEU A 82 3.03 -0.48 -17.40
N ASP A 83 3.53 0.07 -18.50
CA ASP A 83 4.56 1.12 -18.46
C ASP A 83 4.00 2.45 -17.94
N GLU A 84 2.73 2.78 -18.21
CA GLU A 84 2.04 3.93 -17.60
C GLU A 84 1.96 3.76 -16.08
N LEU A 85 1.63 2.54 -15.62
CA LEU A 85 1.58 2.22 -14.20
C LEU A 85 2.97 2.28 -13.54
N LEU A 86 4.03 1.95 -14.28
CA LEU A 86 5.41 2.08 -13.83
C LEU A 86 5.83 3.55 -13.71
N LEU A 87 5.47 4.39 -14.68
CA LEU A 87 5.71 5.84 -14.60
C LEU A 87 5.03 6.46 -13.38
N LEU A 88 3.78 6.06 -13.09
CA LEU A 88 3.09 6.51 -11.88
C LEU A 88 3.84 6.12 -10.61
N ARG A 89 4.44 4.92 -10.55
CA ARG A 89 5.30 4.55 -9.41
C ARG A 89 6.46 5.51 -9.28
N ASP A 90 7.19 5.78 -10.36
CA ASP A 90 8.37 6.63 -10.31
C ASP A 90 8.03 8.06 -9.90
N GLU A 91 6.90 8.58 -10.40
CA GLU A 91 6.34 9.86 -9.96
C GLU A 91 6.02 9.85 -8.46
N ILE A 92 5.30 8.83 -7.96
CA ILE A 92 4.99 8.69 -6.52
C ILE A 92 6.28 8.65 -5.68
N LEU A 93 7.27 7.88 -6.13
CA LEU A 93 8.56 7.74 -5.46
C LEU A 93 9.35 9.05 -5.42
N GLY A 94 9.20 9.90 -6.46
CA GLY A 94 9.75 11.25 -6.51
C GLY A 94 9.10 12.24 -5.53
N LEU A 95 7.89 11.96 -5.05
CA LEU A 95 7.15 12.84 -4.12
C LEU A 95 7.46 12.57 -2.63
N LYS A 96 8.51 11.79 -2.33
CA LYS A 96 8.89 11.42 -0.95
C LYS A 96 8.91 12.62 0.01
N ASP A 97 9.47 13.75 -0.42
CA ASP A 97 9.68 14.94 0.41
C ASP A 97 8.67 16.08 0.14
N GLU A 98 7.64 15.83 -0.68
CA GLU A 98 6.63 16.83 -1.10
C GLU A 98 5.45 16.97 -0.13
N ALA A 99 4.48 17.84 -0.41
CA ALA A 99 3.26 17.93 0.41
C ALA A 99 2.46 16.60 0.39
N ILE A 100 1.81 16.26 1.51
CA ILE A 100 1.05 15.01 1.69
C ILE A 100 -0.06 14.89 0.63
N GLU A 101 -0.73 16.01 0.37
CA GLU A 101 -1.83 16.16 -0.57
C GLU A 101 -1.39 15.81 -1.99
N LYS A 102 -0.22 16.28 -2.42
CA LYS A 102 0.32 16.00 -3.76
C LYS A 102 0.59 14.53 -3.97
N ALA A 103 1.25 13.88 -3.00
CA ALA A 103 1.54 12.45 -3.07
C ALA A 103 0.25 11.62 -3.05
N LEU A 104 -0.74 12.03 -2.26
CA LEU A 104 -2.04 11.36 -2.18
C LEU A 104 -2.80 11.47 -3.50
N GLU A 105 -2.88 12.66 -4.09
CA GLU A 105 -3.52 12.85 -5.40
C GLU A 105 -2.82 12.01 -6.48
N LYS A 106 -1.48 11.99 -6.49
CA LYS A 106 -0.73 11.16 -7.44
C LYS A 106 -0.99 9.66 -7.23
N ALA A 107 -0.98 9.17 -6.00
CA ALA A 107 -1.25 7.75 -5.71
C ALA A 107 -2.69 7.33 -6.06
N LYS A 108 -3.67 8.25 -5.99
CA LYS A 108 -5.06 8.01 -6.42
C LYS A 108 -5.20 7.84 -7.94
N GLU A 109 -4.21 8.25 -8.74
CA GLU A 109 -4.23 8.04 -10.19
C GLU A 109 -4.11 6.56 -10.56
N ILE A 110 -3.57 5.72 -9.68
CA ILE A 110 -3.55 4.25 -9.88
C ILE A 110 -4.98 3.73 -9.91
N LYS A 111 -5.40 3.19 -11.05
CA LYS A 111 -6.73 2.59 -11.25
C LYS A 111 -7.03 1.55 -10.16
N GLY A 112 -8.12 1.78 -9.44
CA GLY A 112 -8.57 0.91 -8.34
C GLY A 112 -8.22 1.44 -6.94
N LEU A 113 -7.40 2.48 -6.83
CA LEU A 113 -7.13 3.16 -5.56
C LEU A 113 -8.03 4.38 -5.35
N GLY A 114 -8.92 4.29 -4.37
CA GLY A 114 -9.53 5.47 -3.75
C GLY A 114 -8.60 6.07 -2.67
N ILE A 115 -9.05 7.13 -2.00
CA ILE A 115 -8.29 7.83 -0.93
C ILE A 115 -7.71 6.85 0.09
N ALA A 116 -8.53 5.92 0.62
CA ALA A 116 -8.10 4.97 1.64
C ALA A 116 -7.07 3.96 1.12
N GLY A 117 -7.13 3.60 -0.17
CA GLY A 117 -6.12 2.78 -0.82
C GLY A 117 -4.83 3.57 -0.98
N ALA A 118 -4.89 4.67 -1.72
CA ALA A 118 -3.74 5.55 -1.94
C ALA A 118 -2.99 5.92 -0.65
N SER A 119 -3.69 6.30 0.42
CA SER A 119 -3.06 6.58 1.72
C SER A 119 -2.36 5.37 2.33
N GLY A 120 -2.95 4.18 2.21
CA GLY A 120 -2.32 2.93 2.65
C GLY A 120 -1.11 2.51 1.83
N LEU A 121 -1.06 2.88 0.53
CA LEU A 121 0.13 2.64 -0.28
C LEU A 121 1.26 3.57 0.16
N LEU A 122 0.94 4.85 0.39
CA LEU A 122 1.92 5.82 0.88
C LEU A 122 2.42 5.48 2.29
N SER A 123 1.59 4.90 3.16
CA SER A 123 2.02 4.47 4.50
C SER A 123 3.08 3.36 4.47
N ILE A 124 3.07 2.50 3.46
CA ILE A 124 4.09 1.43 3.33
C ILE A 124 5.32 1.88 2.53
N LEU A 125 5.16 2.82 1.59
CA LEU A 125 6.29 3.37 0.83
C LEU A 125 7.08 4.41 1.63
N PHE A 126 6.39 5.20 2.46
CA PHE A 126 6.96 6.30 3.24
C PHE A 126 6.48 6.26 4.71
N PRO A 127 6.83 5.21 5.48
CA PRO A 127 6.30 5.02 6.84
C PRO A 127 6.58 6.19 7.78
N SER A 128 7.73 6.84 7.67
CA SER A 128 8.09 7.98 8.54
C SER A 128 7.20 9.22 8.36
N LYS A 129 6.42 9.28 7.27
CA LYS A 129 5.59 10.45 6.90
C LYS A 129 4.10 10.13 6.88
N TYR A 130 3.74 8.90 6.52
CA TYR A 130 2.34 8.47 6.39
C TYR A 130 1.98 7.32 7.33
N GLY A 131 2.97 6.65 7.93
CA GLY A 131 2.76 5.67 8.99
C GLY A 131 2.43 6.41 10.28
N THR A 132 1.15 6.70 10.49
CA THR A 132 0.69 7.28 11.74
C THR A 132 0.59 6.20 12.82
N VAL A 133 1.46 6.36 13.83
CA VAL A 133 1.24 6.17 15.28
C VAL A 133 -0.19 6.42 15.76
#